data_AF-A0A0S7WF14-F1
#
_entry.id   AF-A0A0S7WF14-F1
#
_cell.length_a   1.000
_cell.length_b   1.000
_cell.length_c   1.000
_cell.angle_alpha   90.00
_cell.angle_beta   90.00
_cell.angle_gamma   90.00
#
_symmetry.space_group_name_H-M   'P 1'
#
loop_
_entity.id
_entity.type
_entity.pdbx_description
1 polymer ?
#
loop_
_entity_poly.entity_id
_entity_poly.type
_entity_poly.pdbx_seq_one_letter_code
_entity_poly.pdbx_strand_id
1 'polypeptide(L)'
;DIIAVLMDEHNCPVGGGLIHFFTEEAGNVDPTEAITDENGEAHTTFIIYGYEIPDNPVGPPSVTARVRARLAGDPETEGEVEIVCRRP
;
A
#
# COMPACT_ATOMS: atom_id res chain seq x y z
N ASP A 1 4.52 -1.81 -7.86
CA ASP A 1 3.93 -2.91 -7.08
C ASP A 1 4.21 -2.72 -5.61
N ILE A 2 3.20 -2.94 -4.78
CA ILE A 2 3.25 -2.91 -3.32
C ILE A 2 2.98 -4.32 -2.82
N ILE A 3 3.80 -4.78 -1.88
CA ILE A 3 3.71 -6.12 -1.30
C ILE A 3 3.55 -5.95 0.21
N ALA A 4 2.46 -6.48 0.75
CA ALA A 4 2.27 -6.63 2.18
C ALA A 4 2.67 -8.06 2.57
N VAL A 5 3.51 -8.19 3.60
CA VAL A 5 3.98 -9.49 4.10
C VAL A 5 3.43 -9.71 5.50
N LEU A 6 2.68 -10.78 5.69
CA LEU A 6 2.12 -11.18 6.98
C LEU A 6 2.97 -12.30 7.60
N MET A 7 3.50 -12.03 8.79
CA MET A 7 4.26 -12.99 9.58
C MET A 7 3.64 -13.16 10.97
N ASP A 8 3.81 -14.33 11.55
CA ASP A 8 3.49 -14.56 12.96
C ASP A 8 4.64 -14.09 13.90
N GLU A 9 4.46 -14.27 15.20
CA GLU A 9 5.45 -13.89 16.22
C GLU A 9 6.78 -14.65 16.13
N HIS A 10 6.83 -15.76 15.38
CA HIS A 10 8.01 -16.58 15.14
C HIS A 10 8.69 -16.27 13.80
N ASN A 11 8.25 -15.21 13.09
CA ASN A 11 8.65 -14.87 11.72
C ASN A 11 8.31 -15.96 10.69
N CYS A 12 7.26 -16.75 10.93
CA CYS A 12 6.73 -17.67 9.94
C CYS A 12 5.69 -16.96 9.06
N PRO A 13 5.72 -17.15 7.72
CA PRO A 13 4.74 -16.53 6.83
C PRO A 13 3.34 -17.10 7.09
N VAL A 14 2.34 -16.22 7.08
CA VAL A 14 0.94 -16.59 7.31
C VAL A 14 0.14 -16.42 6.02
N GLY A 15 -0.22 -17.53 5.39
CA GLY A 15 -1.13 -17.57 4.25
C GLY A 15 -2.61 -17.52 4.64
N GLY A 16 -3.46 -17.04 3.73
CA GLY A 16 -4.90 -16.97 3.94
C GLY A 16 -5.39 -15.73 4.70
N GLY A 17 -4.50 -14.80 5.06
CA GLY A 17 -4.87 -13.52 5.68
C GLY A 17 -5.44 -12.56 4.64
N LEU A 18 -6.64 -12.02 4.88
CA LEU A 18 -7.22 -10.99 4.02
C LEU A 18 -6.60 -9.63 4.38
N ILE A 19 -5.91 -9.02 3.41
CA ILE A 19 -5.31 -7.69 3.54
C ILE A 19 -6.15 -6.69 2.75
N HIS A 20 -6.52 -5.57 3.39
CA HIS A 20 -7.12 -4.42 2.73
C HIS A 20 -6.06 -3.35 2.45
N PHE A 21 -6.03 -2.84 1.23
CA PHE A 21 -5.15 -1.77 0.78
C PHE A 21 -5.89 -0.45 0.65
N PHE A 22 -5.26 0.63 1.09
CA PHE A 22 -5.80 1.98 1.04
C PHE A 22 -4.72 2.96 0.59
N THR A 23 -5.14 4.03 -0.07
CA THR A 23 -4.29 5.19 -0.37
C THR A 23 -4.86 6.43 0.33
N GLU A 24 -3.96 7.29 0.80
CA GLU A 24 -4.29 8.63 1.28
C GLU A 24 -3.52 9.67 0.45
N GLU A 25 -4.06 10.89 0.41
CA GLU A 25 -3.55 12.07 -0.31
C GLU A 25 -3.60 12.00 -1.84
N ALA A 26 -3.13 10.91 -2.47
CA ALA A 26 -3.13 10.76 -3.92
C ALA A 26 -3.02 9.30 -4.38
N GLY A 27 -3.42 9.06 -5.62
CA GLY A 27 -3.33 7.75 -6.26
C GLY A 27 -4.36 6.76 -5.73
N ASN A 28 -4.34 5.58 -6.32
CA ASN A 28 -5.24 4.46 -6.03
C ASN A 28 -4.44 3.16 -5.97
N VAL A 29 -5.06 2.11 -5.43
CA VAL A 29 -4.51 0.75 -5.40
C VAL A 29 -5.47 -0.22 -6.07
N ASP A 30 -4.94 -1.17 -6.82
CA ASP A 30 -5.71 -2.23 -7.47
C ASP A 30 -4.94 -3.57 -7.44
N PRO A 31 -5.51 -4.63 -6.83
CA PRO A 31 -6.78 -4.67 -6.10
C PRO A 31 -6.74 -3.93 -4.75
N THR A 32 -7.90 -3.50 -4.24
CA THR A 32 -8.04 -2.89 -2.90
C THR A 32 -8.03 -3.91 -1.77
N GLU A 33 -8.06 -5.19 -2.09
CA GLU A 33 -7.91 -6.28 -1.13
C GLU A 33 -7.26 -7.50 -1.79
N ALA A 34 -6.46 -8.24 -1.03
CA ALA A 34 -5.87 -9.49 -1.49
C ALA A 34 -5.68 -10.46 -0.32
N ILE A 35 -5.70 -11.75 -0.62
CA ILE A 35 -5.43 -12.81 0.35
C ILE A 35 -3.94 -13.15 0.28
N THR A 36 -3.27 -13.28 1.42
CA THR A 36 -1.86 -13.68 1.46
C THR A 36 -1.65 -15.11 0.94
N ASP A 37 -0.60 -15.30 0.15
CA ASP A 37 -0.22 -16.60 -0.40
C ASP A 37 0.55 -17.49 0.63
N GLU A 38 1.11 -18.61 0.18
CA GLU A 38 1.91 -19.51 1.04
C GLU A 38 3.19 -18.87 1.59
N ASN A 39 3.65 -17.76 1.00
CA ASN A 39 4.78 -16.96 1.47
C ASN A 39 4.34 -15.80 2.37
N GLY A 40 3.04 -15.70 2.67
CA GLY A 40 2.48 -14.60 3.46
C GLY A 40 2.36 -13.30 2.68
N GLU A 41 2.44 -13.33 1.34
CA GLU A 41 2.47 -12.13 0.50
C GLU A 41 1.08 -11.81 -0.08
N ALA A 42 0.67 -10.56 0.07
CA ALA A 42 -0.48 -9.95 -0.60
C ALA A 42 0.01 -8.81 -1.50
N HIS A 43 -0.43 -8.81 -2.76
CA HIS A 43 0.04 -7.86 -3.78
C HIS A 43 -1.03 -6.85 -4.19
N THR A 44 -0.61 -5.61 -4.40
CA THR A 44 -1.42 -4.58 -5.07
C THR A 44 -0.56 -3.69 -5.96
N THR A 45 -1.19 -3.00 -6.90
CA THR A 45 -0.53 -2.02 -7.76
C THR A 45 -0.93 -0.62 -7.33
N PHE A 46 0.05 0.21 -6.95
CA PHE A 46 -0.17 1.65 -6.79
C PHE A 46 -0.22 2.33 -8.16
N ILE A 47 -1.30 3.07 -8.40
CA ILE A 47 -1.59 3.78 -9.64
C ILE A 47 -1.75 5.26 -9.31
N ILE A 48 -1.03 6.14 -10.00
CA ILE A 48 -1.16 7.59 -9.87
C ILE A 48 -1.33 8.25 -11.22
N TYR A 49 -2.20 9.25 -11.31
CA TYR A 49 -2.40 10.04 -12.52
C TYR A 49 -1.61 11.34 -12.48
N GLY A 50 -1.10 11.77 -13.64
CA GLY A 50 -0.25 12.97 -13.73
C GLY A 50 -0.93 14.27 -13.25
N TYR A 51 -2.26 14.35 -13.30
CA TYR A 51 -3.01 15.51 -12.81
C TYR A 51 -3.09 15.57 -11.27
N GLU A 52 -2.84 14.45 -10.58
CA GLU A 52 -2.75 14.42 -9.11
C GLU A 52 -1.40 14.96 -8.62
N ILE A 53 -0.42 15.11 -9.52
CA ILE A 53 0.88 15.72 -9.24
C ILE A 53 0.80 17.22 -9.58
N PRO A 54 0.88 18.12 -8.57
CA PRO A 54 0.69 19.56 -8.78
C PRO A 54 1.68 20.15 -9.79
N ASP A 55 1.18 21.04 -10.66
CA ASP A 55 2.01 21.80 -11.63
C ASP A 55 3.00 22.74 -10.96
N ASN A 56 2.59 23.35 -9.83
CA ASN A 56 3.34 24.41 -9.15
C ASN A 56 3.03 24.40 -7.64
N PRO A 57 3.47 23.38 -6.89
CA PRO A 57 3.27 23.35 -5.45
C PRO A 57 4.16 24.37 -4.75
N VAL A 58 3.82 24.70 -3.49
CA VAL A 58 4.74 25.40 -2.59
C VAL A 58 5.83 24.39 -2.19
N GLY A 59 6.83 24.17 -3.07
CA GLY A 59 7.84 23.13 -2.92
C GLY A 59 8.21 22.46 -4.25
N PRO A 60 8.95 21.33 -4.22
CA PRO A 60 9.21 20.54 -5.43
C PRO A 60 7.89 20.00 -6.02
N PRO A 61 7.76 19.85 -7.36
CA PRO A 61 6.57 19.35 -8.05
C PRO A 61 6.34 17.86 -7.77
N SER A 62 5.93 17.58 -6.54
CA SER A 62 5.75 16.25 -5.99
C SER A 62 4.51 16.16 -5.12
N VAL A 63 3.92 14.98 -5.07
CA VAL A 63 2.88 14.60 -4.11
C VAL A 63 3.36 13.37 -3.35
N THR A 64 3.12 13.34 -2.04
CA THR A 64 3.42 12.19 -1.19
C THR A 64 2.12 11.45 -0.94
N ALA A 65 2.00 10.24 -1.50
CA ALA A 65 0.89 9.33 -1.21
C ALA A 65 1.28 8.40 -0.05
N ARG A 66 0.33 8.07 0.82
CA ARG A 66 0.51 7.04 1.86
C ARG A 66 -0.31 5.83 1.47
N VAL A 67 0.36 4.68 1.33
CA VAL A 67 -0.32 3.41 1.08
C VAL A 67 -0.33 2.62 2.38
N ARG A 68 -1.52 2.21 2.82
CA ARG A 68 -1.71 1.36 4.01
C ARG A 68 -2.17 -0.04 3.60
N ALA A 69 -1.66 -1.04 4.28
CA ALA A 69 -2.09 -2.42 4.20
C ALA A 69 -2.53 -2.87 5.58
N ARG A 70 -3.79 -3.30 5.73
CA ARG A 70 -4.37 -3.67 7.02
C ARG A 70 -4.93 -5.09 6.99
N LEU A 71 -4.57 -5.89 7.98
CA LEU A 71 -5.14 -7.22 8.16
C LEU A 71 -6.62 -7.12 8.57
N ALA A 72 -7.48 -7.86 7.90
CA ALA A 72 -8.89 -7.98 8.27
C ALA A 72 -9.02 -8.96 9.45
N GLY A 73 -9.38 -8.45 10.64
CA GLY A 73 -9.66 -9.27 11.82
C GLY A 73 -8.81 -8.92 13.02
N ASP A 74 -8.69 -9.87 13.95
CA ASP A 74 -7.93 -9.76 15.19
C ASP A 74 -6.67 -10.64 15.12
N PRO A 75 -5.46 -10.13 15.46
CA PRO A 75 -5.17 -8.75 15.84
C PRO A 75 -5.28 -7.76 14.69
N GLU A 76 -5.75 -6.55 14.97
CA GLU A 76 -5.69 -5.44 14.01
C GLU A 76 -4.22 -5.03 13.84
N THR A 77 -3.65 -5.37 12.69
CA THR A 77 -2.26 -5.02 12.33
C THR A 77 -2.27 -4.26 11.01
N GLU A 78 -1.47 -3.21 10.92
CA GLU A 78 -1.31 -2.40 9.72
C GLU A 78 0.17 -2.13 9.41
N GLY A 79 0.48 -2.02 8.12
CA GLY A 79 1.74 -1.51 7.59
C GLY A 79 1.47 -0.31 6.69
N GLU A 80 2.41 0.64 6.66
CA GLU A 80 2.32 1.84 5.84
C GLU A 80 3.62 2.07 5.05
N VAL A 81 3.48 2.58 3.83
CA VAL A 81 4.60 3.07 3.02
C VAL A 81 4.27 4.42 2.40
N GLU A 82 5.25 5.33 2.42
CA GLU A 82 5.17 6.62 1.75
C GLU A 82 5.75 6.53 0.33
N ILE A 83 5.02 7.05 -0.65
CA ILE A 83 5.43 7.09 -2.06
C ILE A 83 5.49 8.55 -2.51
N VAL A 84 6.70 9.03 -2.79
CA VAL A 84 6.91 10.38 -3.33
C VAL A 84 6.84 10.33 -4.85
N CYS A 85 5.73 10.81 -5.41
CA CYS A 85 5.52 10.87 -6.84
C CYS A 85 5.99 12.22 -7.37
N ARG A 86 6.75 12.21 -8.46
CA ARG A 86 7.24 13.41 -9.15
C ARG A 86 6.89 13.32 -10.62
N ARG A 87 6.72 14.46 -11.27
CA ARG A 87 6.66 14.44 -12.73
C ARG A 87 7.99 13.96 -13.32
N PRO A 88 7.95 13.18 -14.42
CA PRO A 88 9.14 12.89 -15.20
C PRO A 88 9.77 14.16 -15.77
#